data_AF-A0A819Q4R7-F1
#
_entry.id   AF-A0A819Q4R7-F1
#
_cell.length_a   1.000
_cell.length_b   1.000
_cell.length_c   1.000
_cell.angle_alpha   90.00
_cell.angle_beta   90.00
_cell.angle_gamma   90.00
#
_symmetry.space_group_name_H-M   'P 1'
#
loop_
_entity.id
_entity.type
_entity.pdbx_description
1 polymer ?
#
loop_
_entity_poly.entity_id
_entity_poly.type
_entity_poly.pdbx_seq_one_letter_code
_entity_poly.pdbx_strand_id
1 'polypeptide(L)'
;MRKNAKRQQCGITVAGGNRRGNGINQLSDPLGLYVDDDQTIYVADQSNHRIVEWKRGATSGQVVAGGNGQGSGDHQLDNPRDVLIDKERDSLIICDRSVEDSPRSGRPTTVRIEENMQLVSETFAQNPQMSQRRVALELGISRRSLQRLMQDLNLKPYKPRLLQALNEDDPNRRLEFCEWILNSTQEDPTLLDRILWTDEATFQINGRVNRHNSVYWSDTNPHFIIEQELNVSQAMAWGVIWSNGVVGPFFLKVMLHQKSILRC
;
A
#
# COMPACT_ATOMS: atom_id res chain seq x y z
N MET A 1 21.89 -60.58 -57.53
CA MET A 1 22.06 -59.82 -56.27
C MET A 1 23.00 -58.65 -56.52
N ARG A 2 22.51 -57.40 -56.60
CA ARG A 2 23.34 -56.19 -56.72
C ARG A 2 23.47 -55.55 -55.33
N LYS A 3 24.68 -55.50 -54.78
CA LYS A 3 24.98 -54.81 -53.52
C LYS A 3 25.12 -53.30 -53.81
N ASN A 4 24.21 -52.49 -53.26
CA ASN A 4 24.35 -51.04 -53.24
C ASN A 4 25.47 -50.66 -52.25
N ALA A 5 26.55 -50.06 -52.75
CA ALA A 5 27.54 -49.41 -51.92
C ALA A 5 26.94 -48.09 -51.38
N LYS A 6 26.70 -48.03 -50.07
CA LYS A 6 26.37 -46.77 -49.40
C LYS A 6 27.59 -45.86 -49.45
N ARG A 7 27.49 -44.70 -50.12
CA ARG A 7 28.46 -43.61 -49.97
C ARG A 7 28.42 -43.14 -48.52
N GLN A 8 29.45 -43.45 -47.75
CA GLN A 8 29.67 -42.83 -46.44
C GLN A 8 30.40 -41.51 -46.69
N GLN A 9 29.66 -40.41 -46.81
CA GLN A 9 30.24 -39.07 -46.78
C GLN A 9 30.60 -38.78 -45.31
N CYS A 10 31.90 -38.69 -45.02
CA CYS A 10 32.36 -38.12 -43.76
C CYS A 10 32.03 -36.63 -43.75
N GLY A 11 31.45 -36.12 -42.66
CA GLY A 11 31.28 -34.68 -42.47
C GLY A 11 32.65 -33.99 -42.44
N ILE A 12 32.71 -32.77 -42.98
CA ILE A 12 33.90 -31.91 -42.92
C ILE A 12 33.61 -30.82 -41.90
N THR A 13 34.55 -30.54 -40.99
CA THR A 13 34.46 -29.38 -40.11
C THR A 13 34.68 -28.12 -40.93
N VAL A 14 33.67 -27.25 -40.96
CA VAL A 14 33.68 -26.00 -41.74
C VAL A 14 33.72 -24.74 -40.88
N ALA A 15 33.42 -24.87 -39.58
CA ALA A 15 33.55 -23.82 -38.58
C ALA A 15 33.93 -24.44 -37.23
N GLY A 16 34.87 -23.80 -36.53
CA GLY A 16 35.48 -24.35 -35.32
C GLY A 16 36.45 -25.52 -35.59
N GLY A 17 36.79 -26.24 -34.53
CA GLY A 17 37.85 -27.27 -34.54
C GLY A 17 38.85 -27.04 -33.41
N ASN A 18 39.72 -28.01 -33.13
CA ASN A 18 40.76 -27.89 -32.09
C ASN A 18 40.26 -27.76 -30.64
N ARG A 19 39.22 -28.53 -30.29
CA ARG A 19 38.61 -28.62 -28.95
C ARG A 19 37.86 -27.34 -28.52
N ARG A 20 37.09 -27.47 -27.43
CA ARG A 20 36.42 -26.34 -26.79
C ARG A 20 37.45 -25.27 -26.39
N GLY A 21 37.19 -24.01 -26.70
CA GLY A 21 38.05 -22.91 -26.33
C GLY A 21 37.55 -21.56 -26.83
N ASN A 22 38.33 -20.50 -26.57
CA ASN A 22 38.00 -19.10 -26.91
C ASN A 22 38.87 -18.55 -28.06
N GLY A 23 39.79 -19.34 -28.60
CA GLY A 23 40.57 -18.99 -29.79
C GLY A 23 39.66 -18.70 -30.99
N ILE A 24 40.16 -17.95 -31.97
CA ILE A 24 39.37 -17.53 -33.15
C ILE A 24 39.04 -18.69 -34.11
N ASN A 25 39.76 -19.81 -33.97
CA ASN A 25 39.49 -21.08 -34.64
C ASN A 25 38.82 -22.11 -33.71
N GLN A 26 38.36 -21.71 -32.53
CA GLN A 26 37.69 -22.55 -31.53
C GLN A 26 36.29 -22.00 -31.20
N LEU A 27 35.42 -22.86 -30.67
CA LEU A 27 34.08 -22.52 -30.21
C LEU A 27 33.86 -23.13 -28.81
N SER A 28 32.92 -22.59 -28.04
CA SER A 28 32.57 -23.01 -26.68
C SER A 28 31.06 -23.07 -26.51
N ASP A 29 30.54 -24.30 -26.51
CA ASP A 29 29.11 -24.62 -26.43
C ASP A 29 28.23 -23.83 -27.43
N PRO A 30 28.56 -23.80 -28.75
CA PRO A 30 27.76 -23.05 -29.72
C PRO A 30 26.35 -23.62 -29.83
N LEU A 31 25.33 -22.75 -29.92
CA LEU A 31 23.92 -23.15 -29.89
C LEU A 31 23.15 -22.91 -31.19
N GLY A 32 23.46 -21.83 -31.90
CA GLY A 32 22.76 -21.43 -33.11
C GLY A 32 23.73 -21.12 -34.23
N LEU A 33 23.26 -21.28 -35.46
CA LEU A 33 24.03 -20.93 -36.65
C LEU A 33 23.10 -20.49 -37.79
N TYR A 34 23.61 -19.58 -38.60
CA TYR A 34 22.97 -19.15 -39.84
C TYR A 34 23.94 -19.31 -41.00
N VAL A 35 23.43 -19.72 -42.17
CA VAL A 35 24.23 -19.86 -43.39
C VAL A 35 23.63 -18.96 -44.45
N ASP A 36 24.44 -18.07 -44.99
CA ASP A 36 24.03 -17.16 -46.05
C ASP A 36 24.23 -17.78 -47.46
N ASP A 37 23.73 -17.13 -48.51
CA ASP A 37 23.75 -17.60 -49.90
C ASP A 37 25.19 -17.78 -50.41
N ASP A 38 26.14 -16.97 -49.92
CA ASP A 38 27.57 -17.07 -50.19
C ASP A 38 28.27 -18.22 -49.43
N GLN A 39 27.50 -19.03 -48.69
CA GLN A 39 27.99 -20.09 -47.80
C GLN A 39 28.87 -19.56 -46.66
N THR A 40 28.67 -18.29 -46.27
CA THR A 40 29.22 -17.73 -45.04
C THR A 40 28.39 -18.22 -43.86
N ILE A 41 29.07 -18.70 -42.82
CA ILE A 41 28.44 -19.27 -41.62
C ILE A 41 28.61 -18.30 -40.46
N TYR A 42 27.51 -17.93 -39.82
CA TYR A 42 27.50 -17.17 -38.58
C TYR A 42 27.18 -18.13 -37.45
N VAL A 43 27.98 -18.13 -36.38
CA VAL A 43 27.81 -19.04 -35.25
C VAL A 43 27.63 -18.23 -33.97
N ALA A 44 26.58 -18.56 -33.23
CA ALA A 44 26.37 -18.09 -31.86
C ALA A 44 27.24 -18.91 -30.91
N ASP A 45 28.41 -18.35 -30.56
CA ASP A 45 29.40 -18.97 -29.68
C ASP A 45 29.08 -18.65 -28.22
N GLN A 46 28.03 -19.32 -27.72
CA GLN A 46 27.29 -18.97 -26.52
C GLN A 46 28.16 -18.75 -25.29
N SER A 47 29.03 -19.71 -24.92
CA SER A 47 29.86 -19.57 -23.70
C SER A 47 31.00 -18.59 -23.87
N ASN A 48 31.32 -18.18 -25.09
CA ASN A 48 32.30 -17.13 -25.37
C ASN A 48 31.66 -15.76 -25.59
N HIS A 49 30.33 -15.63 -25.44
CA HIS A 49 29.64 -14.34 -25.47
C HIS A 49 29.88 -13.57 -26.78
N ARG A 50 29.86 -14.26 -27.93
CA ARG A 50 30.19 -13.68 -29.22
C ARG A 50 29.46 -14.34 -30.39
N ILE A 51 29.32 -13.61 -31.49
CA ILE A 51 28.98 -14.14 -32.80
C ILE A 51 30.23 -14.17 -33.67
N VAL A 52 30.48 -15.32 -34.30
CA VAL A 52 31.64 -15.52 -35.16
C VAL A 52 31.20 -15.81 -36.59
N GLU A 53 31.71 -15.02 -37.53
CA GLU A 53 31.57 -15.23 -38.97
C GLU A 53 32.68 -16.15 -39.50
N TRP A 54 32.31 -17.10 -40.35
CA TRP A 54 33.20 -18.03 -41.03
C TRP A 54 32.89 -18.02 -42.52
N LYS A 55 33.78 -17.40 -43.31
CA LYS A 55 33.69 -17.43 -44.78
C LYS A 55 33.99 -18.83 -45.30
N ARG A 56 33.41 -19.16 -46.46
CA ARG A 56 33.63 -20.46 -47.10
C ARG A 56 35.12 -20.75 -47.29
N GLY A 57 35.60 -21.84 -46.69
CA GLY A 57 37.00 -22.28 -46.77
C GLY A 57 37.96 -21.59 -45.80
N ALA A 58 37.47 -20.70 -44.92
CA ALA A 58 38.29 -20.09 -43.89
C ALA A 58 38.71 -21.12 -42.82
N THR A 59 39.93 -20.98 -42.30
CA THR A 59 40.47 -21.84 -41.21
C THR A 59 40.28 -21.24 -39.82
N SER A 60 39.79 -20.00 -39.74
CA SER A 60 39.48 -19.26 -38.53
C SER A 60 38.30 -18.33 -38.79
N GLY A 61 37.54 -18.02 -37.75
CA GLY A 61 36.44 -17.07 -37.86
C GLY A 61 36.88 -15.62 -37.70
N GLN A 62 35.89 -14.72 -37.70
CA GLN A 62 36.01 -13.32 -37.33
C GLN A 62 34.89 -12.98 -36.35
N VAL A 63 35.19 -12.32 -35.23
CA VAL A 63 34.14 -11.85 -34.32
C VAL A 63 33.43 -10.66 -34.97
N VAL A 64 32.13 -10.79 -35.18
CA VAL A 64 31.29 -9.75 -35.81
C VAL A 64 30.33 -9.08 -34.83
N ALA A 65 30.08 -9.69 -33.68
CA ALA A 65 29.36 -9.10 -32.55
C ALA A 65 29.78 -9.73 -31.23
N GLY A 66 29.73 -8.95 -30.13
CA GLY A 66 30.18 -9.40 -28.81
C GLY A 66 31.70 -9.58 -28.71
N GLY A 67 32.13 -10.51 -27.85
CA GLY A 67 33.54 -10.85 -27.66
C GLY A 67 34.30 -10.01 -26.62
N ASN A 68 33.67 -8.98 -26.04
CA ASN A 68 34.23 -8.18 -24.95
C ASN A 68 33.67 -8.57 -23.57
N GLY A 69 33.48 -9.88 -23.36
CA GLY A 69 32.91 -10.45 -22.14
C GLY A 69 31.38 -10.43 -22.09
N GLN A 70 30.85 -11.06 -21.05
CA GLN A 70 29.41 -11.12 -20.78
C GLN A 70 28.88 -9.75 -20.36
N GLY A 71 27.75 -9.31 -20.94
CA GLY A 71 27.08 -8.09 -20.51
C GLY A 71 26.12 -7.52 -21.54
N SER A 72 25.53 -6.36 -21.23
CA SER A 72 24.56 -5.64 -22.06
C SER A 72 25.13 -4.39 -22.74
N GLY A 73 26.44 -4.12 -22.65
CA GLY A 73 27.05 -3.00 -23.35
C GLY A 73 27.09 -3.21 -24.87
N ASP A 74 27.26 -2.13 -25.63
CA ASP A 74 27.21 -2.09 -27.12
C ASP A 74 28.11 -3.10 -27.85
N HIS A 75 29.13 -3.63 -27.16
CA HIS A 75 30.07 -4.62 -27.71
C HIS A 75 30.16 -5.91 -26.86
N GLN A 76 29.18 -6.16 -26.00
CA GLN A 76 29.05 -7.35 -25.15
C GLN A 76 27.82 -8.16 -25.56
N LEU A 77 27.83 -9.46 -25.25
CA LEU A 77 26.67 -10.34 -25.38
C LEU A 77 26.57 -11.23 -24.13
N ASP A 78 25.37 -11.63 -23.72
CA ASP A 78 25.09 -12.55 -22.62
C ASP A 78 24.48 -13.87 -23.10
N ASN A 79 25.34 -14.84 -23.43
CA ASN A 79 24.93 -16.18 -23.85
C ASN A 79 24.05 -16.18 -25.12
N PRO A 80 24.58 -15.72 -26.27
CA PRO A 80 23.84 -15.67 -27.51
C PRO A 80 23.45 -17.09 -27.91
N ARG A 81 22.16 -17.29 -28.20
CA ARG A 81 21.60 -18.61 -28.50
C ARG A 81 21.40 -18.84 -29.98
N ASP A 82 21.04 -17.79 -30.70
CA ASP A 82 20.75 -17.88 -32.13
C ASP A 82 21.10 -16.59 -32.85
N VAL A 83 21.31 -16.70 -34.15
CA VAL A 83 21.72 -15.61 -35.03
C VAL A 83 20.95 -15.71 -36.35
N LEU A 84 20.53 -14.56 -36.88
CA LEU A 84 19.84 -14.44 -38.16
C LEU A 84 20.34 -13.20 -38.89
N ILE A 85 20.44 -13.26 -40.21
CA ILE A 85 20.68 -12.06 -41.03
C ILE A 85 19.38 -11.64 -41.71
N ASP A 86 18.99 -10.40 -41.44
CA ASP A 86 17.94 -9.70 -42.18
C ASP A 86 18.58 -9.02 -43.40
N LYS A 87 18.45 -9.67 -44.57
CA LYS A 87 19.02 -9.19 -45.83
C LYS A 87 18.33 -7.93 -46.35
N GLU A 88 17.07 -7.68 -45.99
CA GLU A 88 16.35 -6.49 -46.47
C GLU A 88 16.85 -5.22 -45.78
N ARG A 89 17.32 -5.36 -44.54
CA ARG A 89 17.80 -4.25 -43.70
C ARG A 89 19.30 -4.27 -43.46
N ASP A 90 20.03 -5.17 -44.10
CA ASP A 90 21.48 -5.39 -43.91
C ASP A 90 21.87 -5.46 -42.43
N SER A 91 21.10 -6.24 -41.65
CA SER A 91 21.16 -6.23 -40.18
C SER A 91 21.34 -7.64 -39.60
N LEU A 92 22.19 -7.76 -38.58
CA LEU A 92 22.40 -9.00 -37.82
C LEU A 92 21.47 -9.02 -36.59
N ILE A 93 20.55 -9.97 -36.54
CA ILE A 93 19.62 -10.18 -35.42
C ILE A 93 20.18 -11.30 -34.54
N ILE A 94 20.35 -11.02 -33.25
CA ILE A 94 20.93 -11.95 -32.27
C ILE A 94 19.94 -12.17 -31.13
N CYS A 95 19.66 -13.43 -30.83
CA CYS A 95 18.87 -13.78 -29.64
C CYS A 95 19.82 -14.03 -28.47
N ASP A 96 19.92 -13.05 -27.59
CA ASP A 96 20.85 -13.03 -26.48
C ASP A 96 20.12 -12.91 -25.13
N ARG A 97 20.74 -13.33 -24.02
CA ARG A 97 20.11 -13.29 -22.67
C ARG A 97 20.37 -11.95 -21.98
N SER A 98 20.22 -10.83 -22.69
CA SER A 98 20.43 -9.53 -22.07
C SER A 98 19.51 -9.38 -20.85
N VAL A 99 20.12 -9.09 -19.70
CA VAL A 99 19.43 -8.80 -18.44
C VAL A 99 19.32 -7.29 -18.28
N GLU A 100 18.78 -6.60 -19.29
CA GLU A 100 18.21 -5.30 -18.98
C GLU A 100 16.89 -5.58 -18.26
N ASP A 101 16.84 -5.23 -16.96
CA ASP A 101 15.60 -5.15 -16.20
C ASP A 101 14.69 -4.14 -16.91
N SER A 102 13.92 -4.60 -17.90
CA SER A 102 12.78 -3.84 -18.40
C SER A 102 11.89 -3.51 -17.21
N PRO A 103 11.38 -2.27 -17.08
CA PRO A 103 10.49 -1.92 -15.98
C PRO A 103 9.38 -2.96 -15.90
N ARG A 104 9.36 -3.71 -14.80
CA ARG A 104 8.42 -4.81 -14.62
C ARG A 104 7.02 -4.19 -14.70
N SER A 105 6.25 -4.58 -15.72
CA SER A 105 4.80 -4.36 -15.74
C SER A 105 4.16 -5.30 -14.71
N GLY A 106 4.47 -5.06 -13.43
CA GLY A 106 3.62 -5.55 -12.36
C GLY A 106 2.20 -5.11 -12.65
N ARG A 107 1.22 -5.95 -12.31
CA ARG A 107 -0.21 -5.64 -12.45
C ARG A 107 -0.43 -4.18 -12.05
N PRO A 108 -0.90 -3.30 -12.95
CA PRO A 108 -1.12 -1.90 -12.62
C PRO A 108 -1.96 -1.85 -11.36
N THR A 109 -1.48 -1.13 -10.34
CA THR A 109 -2.31 -0.85 -9.17
C THR A 109 -3.39 0.13 -9.62
N THR A 110 -4.46 -0.38 -10.21
CA THR A 110 -5.60 0.39 -10.76
C THR A 110 -6.27 1.31 -9.73
N VAL A 111 -5.91 1.15 -8.47
CA VAL A 111 -6.42 1.92 -7.33
C VAL A 111 -5.56 3.14 -7.02
N ARG A 112 -4.22 3.04 -7.13
CA ARG A 112 -3.27 4.11 -6.75
C ARG A 112 -2.92 4.96 -7.96
N ILE A 113 -3.92 5.56 -8.57
CA ILE A 113 -3.76 6.53 -9.66
C ILE A 113 -4.05 7.91 -9.06
N GLU A 114 -3.38 8.95 -9.56
CA GLU A 114 -3.54 10.34 -9.11
C GLU A 114 -5.02 10.76 -9.03
N GLU A 115 -5.80 10.37 -10.03
CA GLU A 115 -7.25 10.60 -10.09
C GLU A 115 -8.00 10.04 -8.87
N ASN A 116 -7.73 8.80 -8.47
CA ASN A 116 -8.36 8.19 -7.30
C ASN A 116 -7.87 8.82 -5.99
N MET A 117 -6.61 9.26 -5.92
CA MET A 117 -6.09 9.97 -4.75
C MET A 117 -6.78 11.32 -4.59
N GLN A 118 -6.90 12.07 -5.69
CA GLN A 118 -7.58 13.36 -5.71
C GLN A 118 -9.06 13.21 -5.36
N LEU A 119 -9.75 12.22 -5.93
CA LEU A 119 -11.16 11.97 -5.66
C LEU A 119 -11.43 11.61 -4.19
N VAL A 120 -10.58 10.76 -3.59
CA VAL A 120 -10.67 10.42 -2.16
C VAL A 120 -10.40 11.66 -1.29
N SER A 121 -9.38 12.45 -1.62
CA SER A 121 -9.04 13.68 -0.91
C SER A 121 -10.20 14.69 -0.94
N GLU A 122 -10.76 14.96 -2.13
CA GLU A 122 -11.89 15.88 -2.32
C GLU A 122 -13.15 15.40 -1.59
N THR A 123 -13.45 14.09 -1.63
CA THR A 123 -14.61 13.52 -0.94
C THR A 123 -14.53 13.74 0.57
N PHE A 124 -13.36 13.50 1.18
CA PHE A 124 -13.17 13.73 2.61
C PHE A 124 -13.07 15.22 2.96
N ALA A 125 -12.59 16.08 2.05
CA ALA A 125 -12.62 17.53 2.24
C ALA A 125 -14.05 18.09 2.25
N GLN A 126 -14.92 17.61 1.35
CA GLN A 126 -16.32 18.03 1.25
C GLN A 126 -17.19 17.48 2.38
N ASN A 127 -16.97 16.23 2.79
CA ASN A 127 -17.74 15.62 3.87
C ASN A 127 -16.85 14.75 4.78
N PRO A 128 -16.14 15.38 5.73
CA PRO A 128 -15.18 14.70 6.60
C PRO A 128 -15.79 13.60 7.48
N GLN A 129 -17.11 13.62 7.70
CA GLN A 129 -17.83 12.69 8.58
C GLN A 129 -18.30 11.40 7.88
N MET A 130 -18.06 11.25 6.57
CA MET A 130 -18.53 10.08 5.85
C MET A 130 -17.83 8.80 6.31
N SER A 131 -18.61 7.73 6.45
CA SER A 131 -18.05 6.40 6.74
C SER A 131 -17.28 5.87 5.52
N GLN A 132 -16.18 5.16 5.77
CA GLN A 132 -15.41 4.49 4.72
C GLN A 132 -16.27 3.58 3.83
N ARG A 133 -17.33 2.97 4.40
CA ARG A 133 -18.26 2.12 3.64
C ARG A 133 -19.03 2.93 2.60
N ARG A 134 -19.50 4.13 2.96
CA ARG A 134 -20.28 4.99 2.07
C ARG A 134 -19.39 5.57 0.98
N VAL A 135 -18.20 6.05 1.34
CA VAL A 135 -17.19 6.53 0.37
C VAL A 135 -16.80 5.43 -0.61
N ALA A 136 -16.53 4.20 -0.14
CA ALA A 136 -16.22 3.08 -1.02
C ALA A 136 -17.34 2.76 -2.02
N LEU A 137 -18.61 2.87 -1.60
CA LEU A 137 -19.76 2.65 -2.46
C LEU A 137 -19.90 3.75 -3.52
N GLU A 138 -19.74 5.01 -3.12
CA GLU A 138 -19.91 6.18 -3.99
C GLU A 138 -18.80 6.27 -5.04
N LEU A 139 -17.58 5.95 -4.65
CA LEU A 139 -16.41 5.94 -5.54
C LEU A 139 -16.28 4.63 -6.34
N GLY A 140 -17.16 3.64 -6.11
CA GLY A 140 -17.11 2.35 -6.81
C GLY A 140 -15.83 1.52 -6.53
N ILE A 141 -15.09 1.82 -5.46
CA ILE A 141 -13.84 1.14 -5.11
C ILE A 141 -14.02 0.18 -3.94
N SER A 142 -13.18 -0.85 -3.86
CA SER A 142 -13.22 -1.77 -2.71
C SER A 142 -12.83 -1.06 -1.41
N ARG A 143 -13.39 -1.49 -0.26
CA ARG A 143 -13.00 -0.95 1.06
C ARG A 143 -11.49 -1.06 1.34
N ARG A 144 -10.84 -2.12 0.85
CA ARG A 144 -9.39 -2.34 1.01
C ARG A 144 -8.58 -1.36 0.15
N SER A 145 -9.09 -1.02 -1.03
CA SER A 145 -8.53 -0.02 -1.93
C SER A 145 -8.58 1.36 -1.28
N LEU A 146 -9.76 1.76 -0.78
CA LEU A 146 -9.95 3.02 -0.06
C LEU A 146 -9.02 3.11 1.16
N GLN A 147 -8.92 2.05 1.97
CA GLN A 147 -8.06 2.05 3.16
C GLN A 147 -6.59 2.32 2.81
N ARG A 148 -6.08 1.78 1.70
CA ARG A 148 -4.71 2.03 1.25
C ARG A 148 -4.53 3.48 0.78
N LEU A 149 -5.49 4.01 0.01
CA LEU A 149 -5.45 5.41 -0.44
C LEU A 149 -5.48 6.39 0.75
N MET A 150 -6.30 6.12 1.76
CA MET A 150 -6.34 6.91 2.98
C MET A 150 -5.01 6.90 3.74
N GLN A 151 -4.29 5.76 3.74
CA GLN A 151 -2.95 5.67 4.33
C GLN A 151 -1.93 6.50 3.54
N ASP A 152 -1.97 6.41 2.21
CA ASP A 152 -1.08 7.17 1.33
C ASP A 152 -1.32 8.69 1.46
N LEU A 153 -2.57 9.11 1.69
CA LEU A 153 -2.97 10.50 1.99
C LEU A 153 -2.78 10.91 3.47
N ASN A 154 -2.26 10.03 4.32
CA ASN A 154 -2.06 10.28 5.76
C ASN A 154 -3.35 10.71 6.51
N LEU A 155 -4.53 10.26 6.05
CA LEU A 155 -5.80 10.59 6.69
C LEU A 155 -5.98 9.82 8.00
N LYS A 156 -6.17 10.55 9.09
CA LYS A 156 -6.34 10.01 10.45
C LYS A 156 -7.77 10.22 10.95
N PRO A 157 -8.32 9.25 11.71
CA PRO A 157 -9.64 9.38 12.31
C PRO A 157 -9.56 10.23 13.59
N TYR A 158 -10.32 11.32 13.64
CA TYR A 158 -10.49 12.16 14.81
C TYR A 158 -11.90 11.99 15.37
N LYS A 159 -11.99 11.73 16.68
CA LYS A 159 -13.26 11.65 17.41
C LYS A 159 -13.48 12.94 18.19
N PRO A 160 -14.65 13.58 18.09
CA PRO A 160 -14.92 14.80 18.84
C PRO A 160 -14.92 14.49 20.34
N ARG A 161 -14.16 15.28 21.11
CA ARG A 161 -14.20 15.27 22.57
C ARG A 161 -14.93 16.52 23.02
N LEU A 162 -15.98 16.34 23.83
CA LEU A 162 -16.56 17.46 24.54
C LEU A 162 -15.66 17.76 25.73
N LEU A 163 -15.03 18.93 25.72
CA LEU A 163 -14.28 19.45 26.86
C LEU A 163 -15.14 20.55 27.50
N GLN A 164 -15.36 20.46 28.81
CA GLN A 164 -15.82 21.62 29.56
C GLN A 164 -14.71 22.66 29.55
N ALA A 165 -15.07 23.94 29.37
CA ALA A 165 -14.13 25.03 29.58
C ALA A 165 -13.71 25.01 31.06
N LEU A 166 -12.47 24.62 31.32
CA LEU A 166 -11.87 24.67 32.65
C LEU A 166 -11.44 26.10 32.92
N ASN A 167 -11.90 26.67 34.03
CA ASN A 167 -11.35 27.91 34.56
C ASN A 167 -9.96 27.67 35.14
N GLU A 168 -9.12 28.69 35.20
CA GLU A 168 -7.73 28.60 35.69
C GLU A 168 -7.64 28.07 37.15
N ASP A 169 -8.69 28.31 37.95
CA ASP A 169 -8.78 27.85 39.35
C ASP A 169 -9.27 26.40 39.52
N ASP A 170 -9.91 25.82 38.49
CA ASP A 170 -10.55 24.50 38.61
C ASP A 170 -9.57 23.37 38.94
N PRO A 171 -8.32 23.33 38.41
CA PRO A 171 -7.34 22.32 38.80
C PRO A 171 -7.04 22.32 40.31
N ASN A 172 -6.88 23.51 40.91
CA ASN A 172 -6.57 23.64 42.33
C ASN A 172 -7.76 23.21 43.20
N ARG A 173 -8.97 23.68 42.88
CA ARG A 173 -10.20 23.28 43.60
C ARG A 173 -10.45 21.77 43.54
N ARG A 174 -10.15 21.15 42.40
CA ARG A 174 -10.27 19.69 42.24
C ARG A 174 -9.22 18.94 43.06
N LEU A 175 -7.99 19.46 43.14
CA LEU A 175 -6.95 18.87 43.97
C LEU A 175 -7.31 18.97 45.46
N GLU A 176 -7.73 20.13 45.92
CA GLU A 176 -8.19 20.36 47.30
C GLU A 176 -9.32 19.40 47.69
N PHE A 177 -10.32 19.21 46.82
CA PHE A 177 -11.40 18.25 47.07
C PHE A 177 -10.90 16.81 47.14
N CYS A 178 -9.99 16.41 46.23
CA CYS A 178 -9.40 15.06 46.24
C CYS A 178 -8.61 14.80 47.53
N GLU A 179 -7.79 15.76 47.96
CA GLU A 179 -7.03 15.66 49.21
C GLU A 179 -7.97 15.59 50.43
N TRP A 180 -9.00 16.43 50.44
CA TRP A 180 -10.01 16.42 51.49
C TRP A 180 -10.71 15.07 51.61
N ILE A 181 -11.27 14.54 50.51
CA ILE A 181 -12.02 13.29 50.57
C ILE A 181 -11.12 12.10 50.93
N LEU A 182 -9.88 12.09 50.46
CA LEU A 182 -8.91 11.06 50.85
C LEU A 182 -8.63 11.09 52.36
N ASN A 183 -8.36 12.27 52.93
CA ASN A 183 -8.12 12.40 54.37
C ASN A 183 -9.37 12.04 55.19
N SER A 184 -10.55 12.53 54.78
CA SER A 184 -11.81 12.26 55.48
C SER A 184 -12.19 10.77 55.46
N THR A 185 -11.84 10.02 54.41
CA THR A 185 -12.06 8.56 54.37
C THR A 185 -11.04 7.76 55.20
N GLN A 186 -9.85 8.31 55.46
CA GLN A 186 -8.91 7.72 56.41
C GLN A 186 -9.37 7.91 57.86
N GLU A 187 -9.98 9.06 58.17
CA GLU A 187 -10.52 9.37 59.49
C GLU A 187 -11.84 8.64 59.79
N ASP A 188 -12.75 8.56 58.82
CA ASP A 188 -14.00 7.79 58.90
C ASP A 188 -14.13 6.84 57.69
N PRO A 189 -13.78 5.56 57.87
CA PRO A 189 -13.92 4.56 56.81
C PRO A 189 -15.36 4.35 56.31
N THR A 190 -16.36 4.74 57.08
CA THR A 190 -17.79 4.61 56.72
C THR A 190 -18.34 5.83 55.99
N LEU A 191 -17.53 6.88 55.81
CA LEU A 191 -17.97 8.14 55.22
C LEU A 191 -18.61 7.95 53.83
N LEU A 192 -17.97 7.15 52.97
CA LEU A 192 -18.46 6.91 51.61
C LEU A 192 -19.83 6.21 51.59
N ASP A 193 -20.11 5.40 52.61
CA ASP A 193 -21.40 4.71 52.73
C ASP A 193 -22.55 5.64 53.10
N ARG A 194 -22.22 6.84 53.60
CA ARG A 194 -23.19 7.85 54.05
C ARG A 194 -23.39 8.97 53.04
N ILE A 195 -22.63 8.98 51.94
CA ILE A 195 -22.77 9.96 50.86
C ILE A 195 -23.88 9.52 49.89
N LEU A 196 -24.85 10.39 49.70
CA LEU A 196 -25.85 10.28 48.64
C LEU A 196 -25.38 11.12 47.44
N TRP A 197 -25.08 10.45 46.34
CA TRP A 197 -24.67 11.06 45.08
C TRP A 197 -25.90 11.34 44.24
N THR A 198 -26.11 12.60 43.85
CA THR A 198 -27.24 13.02 43.02
C THR A 198 -26.76 13.63 41.72
N ASP A 199 -27.43 13.35 40.61
CA ASP A 199 -27.09 13.97 39.32
C ASP A 199 -28.34 14.11 38.42
N GLU A 200 -28.27 15.04 37.47
CA GLU A 200 -29.23 15.21 36.39
C GLU A 200 -28.66 14.74 35.05
N ALA A 201 -29.32 13.77 34.41
CA ALA A 201 -28.99 13.36 33.06
C ALA A 201 -30.03 13.91 32.06
N THR A 202 -29.56 14.60 31.02
CA THR A 202 -30.42 15.06 29.91
C THR A 202 -30.27 14.16 28.69
N PHE A 203 -31.38 13.63 28.20
CA PHE A 203 -31.47 12.79 27.00
C PHE A 203 -32.10 13.57 25.86
N GLN A 204 -31.41 13.65 24.73
CA GLN A 204 -31.93 14.29 23.52
C GLN A 204 -32.74 13.28 22.71
N ILE A 205 -34.02 13.57 22.46
CA ILE A 205 -34.96 12.63 21.80
C ILE A 205 -34.77 12.60 20.27
N ASN A 206 -34.07 13.58 19.70
CA ASN A 206 -33.90 13.73 18.25
C ASN A 206 -32.77 12.87 17.62
N GLY A 207 -32.12 12.00 18.40
CA GLY A 207 -31.09 11.09 17.88
C GLY A 207 -29.82 11.78 17.33
N ARG A 208 -29.53 13.04 17.71
CA ARG A 208 -28.34 13.75 17.22
C ARG A 208 -27.04 13.30 17.91
N VAL A 209 -25.99 13.20 17.08
CA VAL A 209 -24.58 12.87 17.36
C VAL A 209 -24.38 11.76 18.38
N ASN A 210 -24.58 10.52 17.94
CA ASN A 210 -23.96 9.39 18.62
C ASN A 210 -22.43 9.53 18.48
N ARG A 211 -21.76 9.96 19.56
CA ARG A 211 -20.29 10.16 19.64
C ARG A 211 -19.50 8.92 19.23
N HIS A 212 -20.11 7.73 19.27
CA HIS A 212 -19.47 6.50 18.80
C HIS A 212 -19.33 6.45 17.27
N ASN A 213 -20.19 7.17 16.53
CA ASN A 213 -20.27 7.12 15.06
C ASN A 213 -19.78 8.40 14.37
N SER A 214 -19.31 9.40 15.13
CA SER A 214 -18.80 10.67 14.57
C SER A 214 -17.28 10.62 14.48
N VAL A 215 -16.77 10.29 13.30
CA VAL A 215 -15.33 10.24 13.00
C VAL A 215 -15.06 11.20 11.86
N TYR A 216 -14.07 12.07 12.04
CA TYR A 216 -13.61 13.02 11.04
C TYR A 216 -12.30 12.52 10.46
N TRP A 217 -12.18 12.52 9.14
CA TRP A 217 -10.94 12.14 8.46
C TRP A 217 -10.21 13.39 8.00
N SER A 218 -8.97 13.56 8.45
CA SER A 218 -8.11 14.70 8.09
C SER A 218 -6.65 14.30 8.22
N ASP A 219 -5.76 14.97 7.49
CA ASP A 219 -4.30 14.82 7.61
C ASP A 219 -3.75 15.50 8.88
N THR A 220 -4.44 16.55 9.32
CA THR A 220 -4.14 17.41 10.46
C THR A 220 -5.37 17.54 11.37
N ASN A 221 -5.16 17.75 12.68
CA ASN A 221 -6.28 17.89 13.61
C ASN A 221 -7.04 19.20 13.31
N PRO A 222 -8.31 19.15 12.90
CA PRO A 222 -9.04 20.35 12.49
C PRO A 222 -9.49 21.25 13.65
N HIS A 223 -9.22 20.88 14.91
CA HIS A 223 -9.69 21.61 16.11
C HIS A 223 -11.18 21.97 16.03
N PHE A 224 -12.00 21.03 15.54
CA PHE A 224 -13.39 21.29 15.23
C PHE A 224 -14.20 21.58 16.49
N ILE A 225 -14.89 22.73 16.51
CA ILE A 225 -15.83 23.12 17.56
C ILE A 225 -17.23 22.91 16.99
N ILE A 226 -18.05 22.10 17.68
CA ILE A 226 -19.44 21.88 17.32
C ILE A 226 -20.29 22.78 18.20
N GLU A 227 -20.93 23.79 17.60
CA GLU A 227 -21.98 24.55 18.28
C GLU A 227 -23.24 23.69 18.40
N GLN A 228 -23.76 23.58 19.63
CA GLN A 228 -24.95 22.79 19.91
C GLN A 228 -26.16 23.72 20.10
N GLU A 229 -27.22 23.51 19.31
CA GLU A 229 -28.50 24.20 19.52
C GLU A 229 -29.08 23.81 20.88
N LEU A 230 -29.32 24.82 21.74
CA LEU A 230 -29.77 24.65 23.11
C LEU A 230 -31.27 24.26 23.21
N ASN A 231 -32.05 24.45 22.14
CA ASN A 231 -33.53 24.35 22.16
C ASN A 231 -34.06 23.05 21.53
N VAL A 232 -33.55 21.90 21.96
CA VAL A 232 -34.05 20.58 21.53
C VAL A 232 -34.99 20.01 22.58
N SER A 233 -36.05 19.29 22.19
CA SER A 233 -36.86 18.49 23.12
C SER A 233 -35.99 17.48 23.88
N GLN A 234 -35.83 17.70 25.18
CA GLN A 234 -35.01 16.90 26.08
C GLN A 234 -35.88 16.23 27.14
N ALA A 235 -35.56 14.98 27.48
CA ALA A 235 -36.04 14.34 28.69
C ALA A 235 -34.95 14.47 29.76
N MET A 236 -35.27 15.05 30.91
CA MET A 236 -34.37 15.14 32.05
C MET A 236 -34.72 14.05 33.05
N ALA A 237 -33.73 13.25 33.44
CA ALA A 237 -33.86 12.29 34.51
C ALA A 237 -33.02 12.74 35.70
N TRP A 238 -33.59 12.66 36.89
CA TRP A 238 -32.88 12.85 38.16
C TRP A 238 -32.84 11.52 38.91
N GLY A 239 -31.75 11.27 39.61
CA GLY A 239 -31.60 10.07 40.43
C GLY A 239 -30.56 10.25 41.52
N VAL A 240 -30.60 9.32 42.48
CA VAL A 240 -29.68 9.25 43.60
C VAL A 240 -29.05 7.88 43.64
N ILE A 241 -27.75 7.83 43.92
CA ILE A 241 -27.00 6.61 44.17
C ILE A 241 -26.31 6.74 45.51
N TRP A 242 -26.33 5.67 46.31
CA TRP A 242 -25.47 5.54 47.49
C TRP A 242 -25.00 4.08 47.60
N SER A 243 -24.17 3.78 48.61
CA SER A 243 -23.54 2.46 48.79
C SER A 243 -24.47 1.25 48.75
N ASN A 244 -25.73 1.41 49.18
CA ASN A 244 -26.71 0.32 49.30
C ASN A 244 -27.81 0.36 48.23
N GLY A 245 -27.75 1.25 47.24
CA GLY A 245 -28.74 1.24 46.17
C GLY A 245 -28.89 2.52 45.36
N VAL A 246 -29.99 2.55 44.59
CA VAL A 246 -30.34 3.63 43.67
C VAL A 246 -31.78 4.04 43.91
N VAL A 247 -32.06 5.35 43.90
CA VAL A 247 -33.41 5.93 43.98
C VAL A 247 -33.67 6.76 42.73
N GLY A 248 -34.73 6.41 42.00
CA GLY A 248 -35.04 6.96 40.66
C GLY A 248 -35.07 5.86 39.59
N PRO A 249 -35.04 6.22 38.29
CA PRO A 249 -34.99 7.58 37.74
C PRO A 249 -36.35 8.30 37.81
N PHE A 250 -36.31 9.59 38.17
CA PHE A 250 -37.47 10.48 38.10
C PHE A 250 -37.38 11.33 36.84
N PHE A 251 -38.37 11.21 35.96
CA PHE A 251 -38.42 11.97 34.71
C PHE A 251 -39.13 13.31 34.91
N LEU A 252 -38.42 14.40 34.65
CA LEU A 252 -38.91 15.77 34.80
C LEU A 252 -39.30 16.33 33.43
N LYS A 253 -40.50 16.93 33.37
CA LYS A 253 -41.05 17.51 32.12
C LYS A 253 -40.54 18.92 31.79
N VAL A 254 -39.80 19.59 32.70
CA VAL A 254 -39.30 20.96 32.53
C VAL A 254 -37.92 21.08 33.18
N MET A 255 -37.03 21.93 32.64
CA MET A 255 -35.74 22.29 33.27
C MET A 255 -35.95 22.72 34.72
N LEU A 256 -35.20 22.11 35.63
CA LEU A 256 -35.22 22.42 37.06
C LEU A 256 -34.88 23.90 37.28
N HIS A 257 -35.82 24.63 37.87
CA HIS A 257 -35.53 25.93 38.48
C HIS A 257 -35.40 25.71 39.99
N GLN A 258 -34.75 26.64 40.69
CA GLN A 258 -34.44 26.57 42.13
C GLN A 258 -35.65 26.22 43.04
N LYS A 259 -36.89 26.46 42.58
CA LYS A 259 -38.14 26.13 43.29
C LYS A 259 -38.66 24.69 43.06
N SER A 260 -38.18 24.00 42.04
CA SER A 260 -38.61 22.64 41.65
C SER A 260 -37.96 21.54 42.50
N ILE A 261 -36.74 21.80 42.99
CA ILE A 261 -35.91 20.86 43.77
C ILE A 261 -36.53 20.58 45.15
N LEU A 262 -37.23 21.56 45.74
CA LEU A 262 -37.82 21.46 47.09
C LEU A 262 -39.13 20.66 47.15
N ARG A 263 -39.62 20.09 46.05
CA ARG A 263 -40.92 19.40 45.96
C ARG A 263 -40.83 17.93 45.54
N CYS A 264 -39.64 17.40 45.30
CA CYS A 264 -39.41 15.99 45.00
C CYS A 264 -39.00 15.23 46.27
#